data_AF-A0A821BI31-F1
#
_entry.id   AF-A0A821BI31-F1
#
_cell.length_a   1.000
_cell.length_b   1.000
_cell.length_c   1.000
_cell.angle_alpha   90.00
_cell.angle_beta   90.00
_cell.angle_gamma   90.00
#
_symmetry.space_group_name_H-M   'P 1'
#
loop_
_entity.id
_entity.type
_entity.pdbx_description
1 polymer ?
#
loop_
_entity_poly.entity_id
_entity_poly.type
_entity_poly.pdbx_seq_one_letter_code
_entity_poly.pdbx_strand_id
1 'polypeptide(L)'
;MYQLIELFLLLITTIISIKSEQRQCQLITYYECKNIGYNQTYLPNKFNHQDQKDVALVINQFSALIAVGCSSELRFLLCSIYMPLCLANYSDPIPPCREVCERVREPCEPYYLRYGFLWPDALKCDQYPSNEEKAICMDPKKATSK
;
A
#
# COMPACT_ATOMS: atom_id res chain seq x y z
N MET A 1 -6.98 51.57 -1.56
CA MET A 1 -5.63 51.02 -1.30
C MET A 1 -5.69 49.86 -0.32
N TYR A 2 -6.19 50.02 0.91
CA TYR A 2 -6.37 48.93 1.89
C TYR A 2 -7.21 47.74 1.39
N GLN A 3 -8.35 48.01 0.74
CA GLN A 3 -9.22 46.96 0.17
C GLN A 3 -8.53 46.09 -0.89
N LEU A 4 -7.58 46.67 -1.65
CA LEU A 4 -6.81 45.94 -2.66
C LEU A 4 -5.71 45.09 -2.01
N ILE A 5 -5.16 45.52 -0.88
CA ILE A 5 -4.15 44.78 -0.11
C ILE A 5 -4.78 43.55 0.56
N GLU A 6 -5.97 43.69 1.17
CA GLU A 6 -6.73 42.56 1.74
C GLU A 6 -7.07 41.51 0.68
N LEU A 7 -7.49 41.94 -0.51
CA LEU A 7 -7.77 41.03 -1.62
C LEU A 7 -6.50 40.31 -2.11
N PHE A 8 -5.36 41.00 -2.12
CA PHE A 8 -4.07 40.43 -2.51
C PHE A 8 -3.54 39.44 -1.46
N LEU A 9 -3.73 39.72 -0.17
CA LEU A 9 -3.39 38.82 0.93
C LEU A 9 -4.26 37.55 0.88
N LEU A 10 -5.56 37.68 0.62
CA LEU A 10 -6.45 36.54 0.41
C LEU A 10 -6.02 35.70 -0.80
N LEU A 11 -5.69 36.34 -1.92
CA LEU A 11 -5.17 35.64 -3.11
C LEU A 11 -3.84 34.93 -2.83
N ILE A 12 -2.91 35.57 -2.11
CA ILE A 12 -1.64 34.94 -1.70
C ILE A 12 -1.90 33.75 -0.77
N THR A 13 -2.82 33.82 0.19
CA THR A 13 -3.17 32.66 1.03
C THR A 13 -3.77 31.51 0.21
N THR A 14 -4.61 31.80 -0.80
CA THR A 14 -5.14 30.77 -1.70
C THR A 14 -4.09 30.18 -2.63
N ILE A 15 -3.12 30.97 -3.08
CA ILE A 15 -2.00 30.52 -3.93
C ILE A 15 -1.01 29.67 -3.12
N ILE A 16 -0.73 30.03 -1.87
CA ILE A 16 0.15 29.25 -0.96
C ILE A 16 -0.44 27.87 -0.64
N SER A 17 -1.78 27.72 -0.67
CA SER A 17 -2.46 26.44 -0.42
C SER A 17 -2.43 25.45 -1.59
N ILE A 18 -1.95 25.82 -2.79
CA ILE A 18 -1.78 24.87 -3.90
C ILE A 18 -0.37 24.25 -3.85
N LYS A 19 0.05 23.78 -2.67
CA LYS A 19 1.21 22.90 -2.59
C LYS A 19 0.70 21.51 -2.95
N SER A 20 1.03 21.05 -4.15
CA SER A 20 0.85 19.63 -4.52
C SER A 20 1.41 18.78 -3.38
N GLU A 21 0.55 17.99 -2.73
CA GLU A 21 0.95 16.98 -1.75
C GLU A 21 1.73 15.88 -2.49
N GLN A 22 2.96 16.20 -2.88
CA GLN A 22 3.88 15.19 -3.39
C GLN A 22 4.17 14.23 -2.24
N ARG A 23 3.78 12.97 -2.42
CA ARG A 23 4.08 11.88 -1.49
C ARG A 23 5.58 11.85 -1.24
N GLN A 24 5.98 12.08 0.00
CA GLN A 24 7.38 11.94 0.38
C GLN A 24 7.70 10.45 0.53
N CYS A 25 8.52 9.95 -0.40
CA CYS A 25 9.01 8.58 -0.31
C CYS A 25 9.99 8.43 0.86
N GLN A 26 9.84 7.34 1.61
CA GLN A 26 10.70 6.93 2.70
C GLN A 26 11.17 5.49 2.52
N LEU A 27 12.37 5.17 2.97
CA LEU A 27 12.92 3.81 2.88
C LEU A 27 12.14 2.86 3.79
N ILE A 28 11.87 1.65 3.31
CA ILE A 28 11.28 0.58 4.12
C ILE A 28 12.34 0.07 5.10
N THR A 29 12.06 0.26 6.39
CA THR A 29 12.95 -0.15 7.48
C THR A 29 12.43 -1.38 8.20
N TYR A 30 11.11 -1.61 8.17
CA TYR A 30 10.47 -2.76 8.78
C TYR A 30 10.81 -4.06 8.05
N TYR A 31 11.26 -5.07 8.80
CA TYR A 31 11.95 -6.23 8.26
C TYR A 31 11.04 -7.15 7.43
N GLU A 32 9.76 -7.32 7.80
CA GLU A 32 8.82 -8.15 7.04
C GLU A 32 8.57 -7.61 5.63
N CYS A 33 8.74 -6.31 5.40
CA CYS A 33 8.55 -5.67 4.11
C CYS A 33 9.85 -5.38 3.35
N LYS A 34 11.00 -5.87 3.82
CA LYS A 34 12.24 -5.81 3.04
C LYS A 34 12.27 -6.91 1.97
N ASN A 35 12.93 -6.59 0.85
CA ASN A 35 13.19 -7.53 -0.26
C ASN A 35 11.92 -8.10 -0.90
N ILE A 36 10.85 -7.32 -0.96
CA ILE A 36 9.57 -7.70 -1.60
C ILE A 36 9.46 -7.21 -3.05
N GLY A 37 10.52 -6.62 -3.62
CA GLY A 37 10.54 -6.08 -4.99
C GLY A 37 10.55 -4.55 -5.09
N TYR A 38 10.39 -3.83 -3.97
CA TYR A 38 10.64 -2.39 -3.86
C TYR A 38 11.16 -2.03 -2.47
N ASN A 39 11.73 -0.83 -2.34
CA ASN A 39 12.42 -0.39 -1.11
C ASN A 39 11.92 0.95 -0.55
N GLN A 40 10.99 1.61 -1.23
CA GLN A 40 10.42 2.89 -0.81
C GLN A 40 8.91 2.83 -0.70
N THR A 41 8.39 3.45 0.35
CA THR A 41 6.96 3.59 0.62
C THR A 41 6.61 5.05 0.95
N TYR A 42 5.33 5.38 1.05
CA TYR A 42 4.85 6.66 1.52
C TYR A 42 3.83 6.46 2.64
N LEU A 43 3.79 7.42 3.57
CA LEU A 43 2.79 7.50 4.63
C LEU A 43 2.29 8.96 4.72
N PRO A 44 1.03 9.20 5.13
CA PRO A 44 0.05 8.20 5.55
C PRO A 44 -0.45 7.31 4.40
N ASN A 45 -0.73 6.03 4.70
CA ASN A 45 -1.37 5.12 3.74
C ASN A 45 -2.89 5.29 3.72
N LYS A 46 -3.61 4.51 2.90
CA LYS A 46 -5.09 4.57 2.79
C LYS A 46 -5.85 4.28 4.10
N PHE A 47 -5.16 3.73 5.11
CA PHE A 47 -5.70 3.42 6.43
C PHE A 47 -5.29 4.45 7.49
N ASN A 48 -4.67 5.56 7.08
CA ASN A 48 -4.22 6.64 7.95
C ASN A 48 -3.17 6.23 9.01
N HIS A 49 -2.40 5.17 8.75
CA HIS A 49 -1.21 4.85 9.53
C HIS A 49 -0.15 5.93 9.28
N GLN A 50 0.43 6.50 10.33
CA GLN A 50 1.29 7.67 10.23
C GLN A 50 2.75 7.29 10.03
N ASP A 51 3.18 6.18 10.62
CA ASP A 51 4.55 5.69 10.51
C ASP A 51 4.64 4.18 10.26
N GLN A 52 5.86 3.67 10.03
CA GLN A 52 6.08 2.25 9.78
C GLN A 52 5.86 1.37 11.02
N LYS A 53 5.86 1.95 12.23
CA LYS A 53 5.58 1.22 13.47
C LYS A 53 4.09 0.90 13.57
N ASP A 54 3.23 1.84 13.21
CA ASP A 54 1.79 1.61 13.10
C ASP A 54 1.50 0.45 12.13
N VAL A 55 2.14 0.48 10.96
CA VAL A 55 2.01 -0.59 9.97
C VAL A 55 2.58 -1.91 10.48
N ALA A 56 3.71 -1.89 11.19
CA ALA A 56 4.29 -3.10 11.78
C ALA A 56 3.33 -3.76 12.79
N LEU A 57 2.58 -2.99 13.59
CA LEU A 57 1.57 -3.53 14.50
C LEU A 57 0.46 -4.28 13.75
N VAL A 58 0.09 -3.83 12.55
CA VAL A 58 -0.88 -4.52 11.69
C VAL A 58 -0.28 -5.79 11.10
N ILE A 59 0.90 -5.70 10.48
CA ILE A 59 1.53 -6.84 9.80
C ILE A 59 1.93 -7.95 10.80
N ASN A 60 2.33 -7.59 12.02
CA ASN A 60 2.66 -8.56 13.08
C ASN A 60 1.47 -9.46 13.48
N GLN A 61 0.23 -9.02 13.26
CA GLN A 61 -0.95 -9.88 13.48
C GLN A 61 -1.02 -11.06 12.50
N PHE A 62 -0.28 -10.98 11.39
CA PHE A 62 -0.14 -12.04 10.40
C PHE A 62 1.13 -12.88 10.58
N SER A 63 1.96 -12.63 11.61
CA SER A 63 3.24 -13.34 11.78
C SER A 63 3.10 -14.86 11.84
N ALA A 64 2.03 -15.38 12.47
CA ALA A 64 1.76 -16.81 12.48
C ALA A 64 1.48 -17.36 11.07
N LEU A 65 0.68 -16.64 10.27
CA LEU A 65 0.35 -17.02 8.90
C LEU A 65 1.58 -16.91 7.96
N ILE A 66 2.41 -15.89 8.16
CA ILE A 66 3.71 -15.73 7.48
C ILE A 66 4.63 -16.91 7.82
N ALA A 67 4.73 -17.29 9.09
CA ALA A 67 5.57 -18.40 9.54
C ALA A 67 5.09 -19.76 9.01
N VAL A 68 3.78 -19.96 8.87
CA VAL A 68 3.21 -21.16 8.22
C VAL A 68 3.62 -21.25 6.75
N GLY A 69 3.85 -20.12 6.08
CA GLY A 69 4.34 -20.12 4.70
C GLY A 69 3.32 -20.65 3.68
N CYS A 70 2.01 -20.45 3.93
CA CYS A 70 0.94 -20.88 3.03
C CYS A 70 1.06 -20.34 1.60
N SER A 71 1.68 -19.16 1.42
CA SER A 71 2.00 -18.60 0.11
C SER A 71 3.29 -17.78 0.18
N SER A 72 4.17 -17.93 -0.81
CA SER A 72 5.38 -17.12 -0.94
C SER A 72 5.09 -15.65 -1.27
N GLU A 73 3.88 -15.34 -1.73
CA GLU A 73 3.44 -13.99 -2.12
C GLU A 73 2.74 -13.24 -0.97
N LEU A 74 2.53 -13.88 0.19
CA LEU A 74 1.80 -13.29 1.33
C LEU A 74 2.46 -12.00 1.84
N ARG A 75 3.79 -12.01 2.03
CA ARG A 75 4.55 -10.82 2.45
C ARG A 75 4.41 -9.68 1.45
N PHE A 76 4.52 -10.00 0.16
CA PHE A 76 4.32 -9.03 -0.91
C PHE A 76 2.91 -8.41 -0.85
N LEU A 77 1.87 -9.24 -0.74
CA LEU A 77 0.47 -8.77 -0.67
C LEU A 77 0.28 -7.83 0.53
N LEU A 78 0.60 -8.28 1.74
CA LEU A 78 0.46 -7.47 2.97
C LEU A 78 1.18 -6.13 2.85
N CYS A 79 2.45 -6.17 2.45
CA CYS A 79 3.26 -4.96 2.36
C CYS A 79 2.79 -4.03 1.23
N SER A 80 2.36 -4.53 0.07
CA SER A 80 1.80 -3.68 -0.99
C SER A 80 0.52 -2.93 -0.58
N ILE A 81 -0.22 -3.47 0.39
CA ILE A 81 -1.46 -2.88 0.89
C ILE A 81 -1.18 -1.85 2.00
N TYR A 82 -0.30 -2.18 2.95
CA TYR A 82 -0.04 -1.34 4.12
C TYR A 82 1.21 -0.45 4.00
N MET A 83 2.19 -0.82 3.18
CA MET A 83 3.40 -0.04 2.87
C MET A 83 3.50 0.16 1.35
N PRO A 84 2.53 0.86 0.71
CA PRO A 84 2.42 0.93 -0.73
C PRO A 84 3.70 1.44 -1.40
N LEU A 85 3.97 0.97 -2.63
CA LEU A 85 5.09 1.42 -3.46
C LEU A 85 5.06 2.95 -3.62
N CYS A 86 6.19 3.60 -3.37
CA CYS A 86 6.40 5.01 -3.66
C CYS A 86 7.32 5.20 -4.86
N LEU A 87 6.87 6.00 -5.83
CA LEU A 87 7.65 6.41 -6.99
C LEU A 87 7.68 7.95 -7.01
N ALA A 88 8.87 8.55 -7.03
CA ALA A 88 9.03 10.00 -6.90
C ALA A 88 8.24 10.82 -7.93
N ASN A 89 8.01 10.26 -9.13
CA ASN A 89 7.35 10.92 -10.25
C ASN A 89 5.94 10.35 -10.55
N TYR A 90 5.36 9.58 -9.63
CA TYR A 90 4.03 8.98 -9.82
C TYR A 90 3.21 9.10 -8.53
N SER A 91 2.12 9.86 -8.60
CA SER A 91 1.28 10.20 -7.45
C SER A 91 0.18 9.19 -7.17
N ASP A 92 -0.25 8.40 -8.16
CA ASP A 92 -1.36 7.48 -7.96
C ASP A 92 -0.91 6.23 -7.20
N PRO A 93 -1.72 5.67 -6.29
CA PRO A 93 -1.40 4.38 -5.66
C PRO A 93 -1.35 3.28 -6.73
N ILE A 94 -0.31 2.46 -6.68
CA ILE A 94 -0.26 1.23 -7.46
C ILE A 94 -0.56 0.06 -6.50
N PRO A 95 -1.75 -0.57 -6.57
CA PRO A 95 -2.11 -1.68 -5.71
C PRO A 95 -1.50 -3.01 -6.20
N PRO A 96 -1.57 -4.09 -5.39
CA PRO A 96 -1.37 -5.44 -5.92
C PRO A 96 -2.44 -5.77 -6.97
N CYS A 97 -2.10 -6.60 -7.94
CA CYS A 97 -3.10 -7.14 -8.87
C CYS A 97 -4.01 -8.16 -8.16
N ARG A 98 -5.27 -8.28 -8.62
CA ARG A 98 -6.27 -9.23 -8.14
C ARG A 98 -5.74 -10.67 -8.10
N GLU A 99 -5.03 -11.07 -9.15
CA GLU A 99 -4.49 -12.42 -9.28
C GLU A 99 -3.43 -12.73 -8.21
N VAL A 100 -2.68 -11.73 -7.75
CA VAL A 100 -1.74 -11.90 -6.63
C VAL A 100 -2.51 -12.14 -5.34
N CYS A 101 -3.57 -11.35 -5.10
CA CYS A 101 -4.43 -11.52 -3.93
C CYS A 101 -5.05 -12.92 -3.91
N GLU A 102 -5.60 -13.38 -5.03
CA GLU A 102 -6.25 -14.69 -5.13
C GLU A 102 -5.27 -15.85 -4.87
N ARG A 103 -4.06 -15.79 -5.45
CA ARG A 103 -3.00 -16.78 -5.20
C ARG A 103 -2.51 -16.83 -3.75
N VAL A 104 -2.72 -15.77 -2.99
CA VAL A 104 -2.46 -15.75 -1.54
C VAL A 104 -3.67 -16.23 -0.76
N ARG A 105 -4.87 -15.74 -1.08
CA ARG A 105 -6.10 -16.07 -0.37
C ARG A 105 -6.39 -17.56 -0.41
N GLU A 106 -6.32 -18.19 -1.58
CA GLU A 106 -6.68 -19.60 -1.77
C GLU A 106 -5.96 -20.54 -0.79
N PRO A 107 -4.61 -20.51 -0.63
CA PRO A 107 -3.93 -21.36 0.34
C PRO A 107 -3.93 -20.80 1.76
N CYS A 108 -4.06 -19.48 1.99
CA CYS A 108 -3.86 -18.89 3.32
C CYS A 108 -5.16 -18.67 4.12
N GLU A 109 -6.28 -18.37 3.47
CA GLU A 109 -7.57 -18.14 4.12
C GLU A 109 -8.03 -19.35 4.97
N PRO A 110 -7.89 -20.61 4.52
CA PRO A 110 -8.26 -21.78 5.34
C PRO A 110 -7.49 -21.88 6.65
N TYR A 111 -6.21 -21.49 6.69
CA TYR A 111 -5.44 -21.44 7.94
C TYR A 111 -5.99 -20.34 8.86
N TYR A 112 -6.29 -19.17 8.30
CA TYR A 112 -6.83 -18.03 9.05
C TYR A 112 -8.18 -18.38 9.71
N LEU A 113 -9.07 -19.03 8.94
CA LEU A 113 -10.36 -19.51 9.40
C LEU A 113 -10.24 -20.62 10.46
N ARG A 114 -9.28 -21.54 10.31
CA ARG A 114 -9.05 -22.62 11.31
C ARG A 114 -8.71 -22.06 12.70
N TYR A 115 -8.06 -20.90 12.77
CA TYR A 115 -7.77 -20.21 14.03
C TYR A 115 -8.92 -19.32 14.52
N GLY A 116 -10.08 -19.34 13.85
CA GLY A 116 -11.27 -18.58 14.25
C GLY A 116 -11.31 -17.15 13.73
N PHE A 117 -10.43 -16.76 12.81
CA PHE A 117 -10.40 -15.42 12.23
C PHE A 117 -11.04 -15.39 10.84
N LEU A 118 -11.82 -14.34 10.56
CA LEU A 118 -12.36 -14.10 9.23
C LEU A 118 -11.31 -13.44 8.33
N TRP A 119 -11.35 -13.72 7.03
CA TRP A 119 -10.46 -13.07 6.08
C TRP A 119 -10.70 -11.54 6.07
N PRO A 120 -9.68 -10.71 6.36
CA PRO A 120 -9.86 -9.26 6.54
C PRO A 120 -10.37 -8.56 5.28
N ASP A 121 -11.17 -7.50 5.46
CA ASP A 121 -11.69 -6.71 4.34
C ASP A 121 -10.58 -6.13 3.46
N ALA A 122 -9.47 -5.69 4.06
CA ALA A 122 -8.30 -5.21 3.33
C ALA A 122 -7.66 -6.27 2.42
N LEU A 123 -7.94 -7.56 2.63
CA LEU A 123 -7.40 -8.67 1.84
C LEU A 123 -8.44 -9.30 0.89
N LYS A 124 -9.66 -8.75 0.79
CA LYS A 124 -10.65 -9.21 -0.19
C LYS A 124 -10.22 -8.83 -1.61
N CYS A 125 -10.19 -9.79 -2.53
CA CYS A 125 -9.52 -9.61 -3.83
C CYS A 125 -10.32 -8.81 -4.86
N ASP A 126 -11.64 -8.73 -4.69
CA ASP A 126 -12.57 -7.97 -5.53
C ASP A 126 -12.27 -6.46 -5.56
N GLN A 127 -11.62 -5.92 -4.53
CA GLN A 127 -11.23 -4.51 -4.47
C GLN A 127 -9.99 -4.16 -5.31
N TYR A 128 -9.25 -5.17 -5.81
CA TYR A 128 -8.01 -4.97 -6.54
C TYR A 128 -8.25 -5.11 -8.05
N PRO A 129 -7.56 -4.32 -8.90
CA PRO A 129 -7.68 -4.42 -10.35
C PRO A 129 -7.06 -5.72 -10.87
N SER A 130 -7.63 -6.27 -11.93
CA SER A 130 -7.01 -7.39 -12.67
C SER A 130 -5.92 -6.88 -13.60
N ASN A 131 -4.92 -7.73 -13.84
CA ASN A 131 -3.91 -7.50 -14.87
C ASN A 131 -4.47 -7.36 -16.29
N GLU A 132 -5.68 -7.86 -16.55
CA GLU A 132 -6.34 -7.78 -17.87
C GLU A 132 -7.09 -6.46 -18.06
N GLU A 133 -7.29 -5.70 -16.98
CA GLU A 133 -7.90 -4.39 -17.03
C GLU A 133 -6.88 -3.34 -17.48
N LYS A 134 -7.34 -2.20 -18.00
CA LYS A 134 -6.46 -1.06 -18.36
C LYS A 134 -5.81 -0.36 -17.14
N ALA A 135 -5.97 -0.91 -15.95
CA ALA A 135 -5.46 -0.36 -14.69
C ALA A 135 -4.04 -0.89 -14.39
N ILE A 136 -3.20 -0.03 -13.82
CA ILE A 136 -1.83 -0.40 -13.44
C ILE A 136 -1.86 -1.04 -12.05
N CYS A 137 -1.25 -2.22 -11.92
CA CYS A 137 -1.10 -2.95 -10.65
C CYS A 137 0.20 -3.76 -10.64
N MET A 138 0.59 -4.26 -9.46
CA MET A 138 1.84 -5.03 -9.30
C MET A 138 1.60 -6.54 -9.20
N ASP A 139 2.33 -7.31 -10.00
CA ASP A 139 2.45 -8.77 -9.92
C ASP A 139 3.94 -9.19 -9.95
N PRO A 140 4.49 -9.75 -8.84
CA PRO A 140 5.90 -10.09 -8.74
C PRO A 140 6.32 -11.22 -9.70
N LYS A 141 5.41 -12.11 -10.10
CA LYS A 141 5.72 -13.23 -11.00
C LYS A 141 5.79 -12.79 -12.47
N LYS A 142 5.08 -11.73 -12.86
CA LYS A 142 5.18 -11.17 -14.21
C LYS A 142 6.46 -10.34 -14.40
N ALA A 143 6.95 -9.70 -13.34
CA ALA A 143 8.22 -8.97 -13.39
C ALA A 143 9.43 -9.88 -13.67
N THR A 144 9.36 -11.16 -13.27
CA THR A 144 10.42 -12.17 -13.46
C THR A 144 10.34 -12.93 -14.79
N SER A 145 9.43 -12.58 -15.70
CA SER A 145 9.22 -13.28 -16.98
C SER A 145 10.02 -12.68 -18.15
N LYS A 146 11.18 -12.08 -17.88
CA LYS A 146 12.14 -11.61 -18.90
C LYS A 146 13.46 -12.36 -18.82
#